data_AF-A0A0G1HD34-F1
#
_entry.id   AF-A0A0G1HD34-F1
#
_cell.length_a   1.000
_cell.length_b   1.000
_cell.length_c   1.000
_cell.angle_alpha   90.00
_cell.angle_beta   90.00
_cell.angle_gamma   90.00
#
_symmetry.space_group_name_H-M   'P 1'
#
loop_
_entity.id
_entity.type
_entity.pdbx_description
1 polymer ?
#
loop_
_entity_poly.entity_id
_entity_poly.type
_entity_poly.pdbx_seq_one_letter_code
_entity_poly.pdbx_strand_id
1 'polypeptide(L)'
;MQNPLAVLVKSVSQPSYYKDVLTAKLSFSIKYYIFLGLVLTGLGTAAATYKTGPVVEDLLGSMSKELLQNYPKDLTIDITPEGVKTNMPSRFVLKAPQKLKAEWENLLIIDPQGEVGLLAEYKAPVLINNSYVVVADGGTVQTTPLADLPEIYIDYQRVQSLADTFRFGKETAYILTGLAALLQNAFDYFVLQLVYLLIFAFVVYAVFKRVTLSYTKSLQISLHTVTLPLIIGEIMEIVSISAAMPGWFILVHAFITLYTLNRLENTA
;
A
#
# COMPACT_ATOMS: atom_id res chain seq x y z
N MET A 1 5.09 -36.39 2.02
CA MET A 1 5.40 -35.02 2.51
C MET A 1 4.64 -34.82 3.81
N GLN A 2 5.25 -34.25 4.85
CA GLN A 2 4.51 -33.91 6.07
C GLN A 2 3.47 -32.83 5.74
N ASN A 3 2.30 -32.91 6.38
CA ASN A 3 1.23 -31.91 6.22
C ASN A 3 1.75 -30.53 6.69
N PRO A 4 1.69 -29.48 5.86
CA PRO A 4 2.26 -28.17 6.19
C PRO A 4 1.56 -27.48 7.38
N LEU A 5 0.28 -27.79 7.66
CA LEU A 5 -0.41 -27.31 8.86
C LEU A 5 0.18 -27.94 10.13
N ALA A 6 0.52 -29.23 10.08
CA ALA A 6 1.18 -29.90 11.19
C ALA A 6 2.59 -29.32 11.43
N VAL A 7 3.29 -28.93 10.35
CA VAL A 7 4.58 -28.25 10.44
C VAL A 7 4.44 -26.86 11.08
N LEU A 8 3.39 -26.10 10.75
CA LEU A 8 3.10 -24.81 11.39
C LEU A 8 2.93 -24.99 12.90
N VAL A 9 2.05 -25.90 13.33
CA VAL A 9 1.81 -26.18 14.75
C VAL A 9 3.11 -26.55 15.45
N LYS A 10 3.91 -27.46 14.87
CA LYS A 10 5.19 -27.89 15.45
C LYS A 10 6.23 -26.77 15.51
N SER A 11 6.34 -25.93 14.48
CA SER A 11 7.30 -24.82 14.41
C SER A 11 7.08 -23.81 15.53
N VAL A 12 5.83 -23.65 15.98
CA VAL A 12 5.46 -22.75 17.07
C VAL A 12 5.51 -23.44 18.44
N SER A 13 5.10 -24.70 18.55
CA SER A 13 4.84 -25.35 19.84
C SER A 13 5.90 -26.35 20.32
N GLN A 14 6.82 -26.82 19.45
CA GLN A 14 7.70 -27.94 19.77
C GLN A 14 9.18 -27.62 19.44
N PRO A 15 10.00 -27.19 20.41
CA PRO A 15 11.42 -26.92 20.16
C PRO A 15 12.20 -28.15 19.65
N SER A 16 11.80 -29.36 20.05
CA SER A 16 12.41 -30.61 19.59
C SER A 16 12.23 -30.86 18.08
N TYR A 17 11.19 -30.29 17.46
CA TYR A 17 10.95 -30.38 16.02
C TYR A 17 12.11 -29.83 15.18
N TYR A 18 12.87 -28.88 15.72
CA TYR A 18 13.99 -28.29 14.98
C TYR A 18 15.15 -29.27 14.74
N LYS A 19 15.21 -30.40 15.47
CA LYS A 19 16.12 -31.52 15.14
C LYS A 19 15.77 -32.14 13.78
N ASP A 20 14.47 -32.30 13.50
CA ASP A 20 13.99 -32.80 12.22
C ASP A 20 14.28 -31.81 11.09
N VAL A 21 14.11 -30.51 11.37
CA VAL A 21 14.44 -29.43 10.40
C VAL A 21 15.91 -29.46 10.02
N LEU A 22 16.81 -29.68 10.98
CA LEU A 22 18.24 -29.75 10.74
C LEU A 22 18.69 -30.99 9.97
N THR A 23 17.95 -32.10 10.02
CA THR A 23 18.24 -33.30 9.22
C THR A 23 17.57 -33.27 7.84
N ALA A 24 16.51 -32.48 7.68
CA ALA A 24 15.80 -32.32 6.42
C ALA A 24 16.61 -31.57 5.35
N LYS A 25 16.22 -31.77 4.08
CA LYS A 25 16.71 -31.00 2.94
C LYS A 25 16.19 -29.56 2.98
N LEU A 26 17.00 -28.58 2.55
CA LEU A 26 16.59 -27.16 2.50
C LEU A 26 15.26 -26.93 1.74
N SER A 27 15.01 -27.72 0.68
CA SER A 27 13.78 -27.63 -0.11
C SER A 27 12.51 -27.89 0.71
N PHE A 28 12.59 -28.64 1.82
CA PHE A 28 11.48 -28.80 2.75
C PHE A 28 11.13 -27.46 3.43
N SER A 29 12.12 -26.76 3.97
CA SER A 29 11.94 -25.46 4.63
C SER A 29 11.49 -24.38 3.65
N ILE A 30 12.00 -24.38 2.42
CA ILE A 30 11.54 -23.46 1.36
C ILE A 30 10.07 -23.72 1.02
N LYS A 31 9.67 -24.99 0.81
CA LYS A 31 8.27 -25.34 0.53
C LYS A 31 7.34 -24.94 1.67
N TYR A 32 7.78 -25.15 2.90
CA TYR A 32 7.04 -24.72 4.08
C TYR A 32 6.88 -23.19 4.13
N TYR A 33 7.96 -22.44 3.90
CA TYR A 33 7.91 -20.98 3.86
C TYR A 33 6.98 -20.47 2.76
N ILE A 34 7.03 -21.07 1.57
CA ILE A 34 6.12 -20.73 0.47
C ILE A 34 4.67 -20.97 0.88
N PHE A 35 4.37 -22.11 1.50
CA PHE A 35 3.04 -22.40 2.02
C PHE A 35 2.59 -21.34 3.05
N LEU A 36 3.45 -21.02 4.02
CA LEU A 36 3.15 -20.00 5.04
C LEU A 36 2.87 -18.64 4.38
N GLY A 37 3.74 -18.20 3.47
CA GLY A 37 3.59 -16.95 2.72
C GLY A 37 2.29 -16.90 1.92
N LEU A 38 1.88 -18.00 1.28
CA LEU A 38 0.61 -18.07 0.56
C LEU A 38 -0.60 -17.93 1.50
N VAL A 39 -0.57 -18.59 2.66
CA VAL A 39 -1.64 -18.49 3.66
C VAL A 39 -1.76 -17.06 4.17
N LEU A 40 -0.64 -16.45 4.58
CA LEU A 40 -0.64 -15.09 5.11
C LEU A 40 -1.01 -14.06 4.05
N THR A 41 -0.51 -14.22 2.81
CA THR A 41 -0.93 -13.38 1.68
C THR A 41 -2.44 -13.43 1.46
N GLY A 42 -3.04 -14.63 1.50
CA GLY A 42 -4.49 -14.78 1.35
C GLY A 42 -5.27 -14.11 2.48
N LEU A 43 -4.83 -14.28 3.73
CA LEU A 43 -5.44 -13.66 4.90
C LEU A 43 -5.34 -12.12 4.86
N GLY A 44 -4.14 -11.59 4.61
CA GLY A 44 -3.90 -10.14 4.52
C GLY A 44 -4.65 -9.51 3.37
N THR A 45 -4.69 -10.17 2.22
CA THR A 45 -5.49 -9.71 1.07
C THR A 45 -6.98 -9.63 1.43
N ALA A 46 -7.53 -10.67 2.06
CA ALA A 46 -8.93 -10.69 2.45
C ALA A 46 -9.25 -9.58 3.47
N ALA A 47 -8.39 -9.41 4.48
CA ALA A 47 -8.57 -8.40 5.52
C ALA A 47 -8.45 -6.97 4.95
N ALA A 48 -7.43 -6.70 4.15
CA ALA A 48 -7.23 -5.41 3.50
C ALA A 48 -8.38 -5.07 2.55
N THR A 49 -8.86 -6.04 1.76
CA THR A 49 -10.01 -5.86 0.87
C THR A 49 -11.28 -5.56 1.66
N TYR A 50 -11.51 -6.29 2.76
CA TYR A 50 -12.69 -6.08 3.61
C TYR A 50 -12.69 -4.69 4.26
N LYS A 51 -11.53 -4.20 4.72
CA LYS A 51 -11.41 -2.88 5.36
C LYS A 51 -11.45 -1.73 4.34
N THR A 52 -10.70 -1.85 3.26
CA THR A 52 -10.43 -0.75 2.33
C THR A 52 -11.38 -0.73 1.15
N GLY A 53 -11.89 -1.89 0.73
CA GLY A 53 -12.82 -2.02 -0.41
C GLY A 53 -14.04 -1.11 -0.31
N PRO A 54 -14.79 -1.11 0.82
CA PRO A 54 -15.94 -0.22 1.01
C PRO A 54 -15.55 1.26 0.95
N VAL A 55 -14.38 1.63 1.49
CA VAL A 55 -13.90 3.03 1.50
C VAL A 55 -13.62 3.50 0.08
N VAL A 56 -12.94 2.68 -0.72
CA VAL A 56 -12.64 2.97 -2.13
C VAL A 56 -13.92 3.02 -2.97
N GLU A 57 -14.83 2.05 -2.78
CA GLU A 57 -16.13 2.04 -3.45
C GLU A 57 -16.90 3.34 -3.19
N ASP A 58 -17.04 3.70 -1.92
CA ASP A 58 -17.77 4.87 -1.49
C ASP A 58 -17.08 6.17 -1.96
N LEU A 59 -15.75 6.23 -1.96
CA LEU A 59 -14.99 7.36 -2.51
C LEU A 59 -15.30 7.55 -4.01
N LEU A 60 -15.11 6.52 -4.82
CA LEU A 60 -15.35 6.58 -6.27
C LEU A 60 -16.82 6.91 -6.59
N GLY A 61 -17.75 6.33 -5.83
CA GLY A 61 -19.18 6.65 -5.94
C GLY A 61 -19.49 8.11 -5.64
N SER A 62 -18.92 8.66 -4.57
CA SER A 62 -19.09 10.07 -4.21
C SER A 62 -18.48 11.01 -5.26
N MET A 63 -17.28 10.71 -5.77
CA MET A 63 -16.64 11.50 -6.82
C MET A 63 -17.49 11.54 -8.11
N SER A 64 -17.97 10.38 -8.58
CA SER A 64 -18.85 10.30 -9.77
C SER A 64 -20.07 11.20 -9.63
N LYS A 65 -20.74 11.15 -8.48
CA LYS A 65 -21.97 11.91 -8.22
C LYS A 65 -21.69 13.41 -8.08
N GLU A 66 -20.70 13.78 -7.27
CA GLU A 66 -20.42 15.18 -6.92
C GLU A 66 -19.83 15.94 -8.11
N LEU A 67 -19.05 15.30 -8.98
CA LEU A 67 -18.57 15.91 -10.22
C LEU A 67 -19.71 16.34 -11.14
N LEU A 68 -20.68 15.45 -11.38
CA LEU A 68 -21.84 15.75 -12.23
C LEU A 68 -22.78 16.77 -11.60
N GLN A 69 -22.88 16.81 -10.27
CA GLN A 69 -23.73 17.76 -9.57
C GLN A 69 -23.14 19.17 -9.54
N ASN A 70 -21.82 19.28 -9.43
CA ASN A 70 -21.13 20.57 -9.28
C ASN A 70 -20.67 21.17 -10.62
N TYR A 71 -20.64 20.40 -11.71
CA TYR A 71 -20.25 20.90 -13.03
C TYR A 71 -21.47 21.40 -13.83
N PRO A 72 -21.55 22.70 -14.18
CA PRO A 72 -22.67 23.23 -14.97
C PRO A 72 -22.76 22.59 -16.36
N LYS A 73 -23.98 22.29 -16.82
CA LYS A 73 -24.20 21.56 -18.10
C LYS A 73 -23.75 22.32 -19.34
N ASP A 74 -23.81 23.63 -19.27
CA ASP A 74 -23.44 24.56 -20.32
C ASP A 74 -21.98 25.00 -20.23
N LEU A 75 -21.26 24.72 -19.14
CA LEU A 75 -19.86 25.16 -18.98
C LEU A 75 -18.93 24.46 -19.98
N THR A 76 -18.23 25.27 -20.75
CA THR A 76 -17.10 24.85 -21.58
C THR A 76 -15.84 25.60 -21.15
N ILE A 77 -14.74 24.86 -21.05
CA ILE A 77 -13.42 25.40 -20.72
C ILE A 77 -12.48 24.97 -21.83
N ASP A 78 -11.82 25.94 -22.43
CA ASP A 78 -10.84 25.73 -23.50
C ASP A 78 -9.49 26.26 -23.02
N ILE A 79 -8.55 25.35 -22.75
CA ILE A 79 -7.20 25.64 -22.27
C ILE A 79 -6.26 25.48 -23.46
N THR A 80 -5.66 26.59 -23.88
CA THR A 80 -4.74 26.65 -25.03
C THR A 80 -3.42 27.31 -24.62
N PRO A 81 -2.34 27.17 -25.41
CA PRO A 81 -1.11 27.94 -25.20
C PRO A 81 -1.31 29.46 -25.14
N GLU A 82 -2.37 29.98 -25.75
CA GLU A 82 -2.71 31.40 -25.79
C GLU A 82 -3.51 31.87 -24.57
N GLY A 83 -3.96 30.96 -23.73
CA GLY A 83 -4.75 31.26 -22.52
C GLY A 83 -5.96 30.37 -22.33
N VAL A 84 -6.77 30.70 -21.33
CA VAL A 84 -7.99 29.97 -20.97
C VAL A 84 -9.22 30.75 -21.41
N LYS A 85 -10.12 30.09 -22.12
CA LYS A 85 -11.42 30.63 -22.51
C LYS A 85 -12.52 29.83 -21.81
N THR A 86 -13.52 30.54 -21.29
CA THR A 86 -14.72 29.96 -20.68
C THR A 86 -15.95 30.72 -21.17
N ASN A 87 -17.08 30.04 -21.30
CA ASN A 87 -18.36 30.65 -21.67
C ASN A 87 -19.17 31.13 -20.44
N MET A 88 -18.61 31.00 -19.25
CA MET A 88 -19.19 31.37 -17.95
C MET A 88 -18.42 32.56 -17.33
N PRO A 89 -18.88 33.12 -16.19
CA PRO A 89 -18.23 34.29 -15.57
C PRO A 89 -16.72 34.11 -15.40
N SER A 90 -16.01 35.24 -15.47
CA SER A 90 -14.54 35.34 -15.47
C SER A 90 -13.81 34.46 -14.45
N ARG A 91 -14.41 34.13 -13.30
CA ARG A 91 -13.87 33.18 -12.33
C ARG A 91 -14.82 32.02 -12.11
N PHE A 92 -14.34 30.81 -12.35
CA PHE A 92 -15.04 29.56 -12.04
C PHE A 92 -14.32 28.82 -10.90
N VAL A 93 -15.09 28.32 -9.93
CA VAL A 93 -14.57 27.57 -8.79
C VAL A 93 -15.33 26.26 -8.66
N LEU A 94 -14.61 25.15 -8.80
CA LEU A 94 -15.15 23.81 -8.60
C LEU A 94 -15.00 23.41 -7.13
N LYS A 95 -16.13 23.22 -6.44
CA LYS A 95 -16.13 22.81 -5.03
C LYS A 95 -15.60 21.40 -4.86
N ALA A 96 -14.89 21.17 -3.75
CA ALA A 96 -14.40 19.85 -3.43
C ALA A 96 -15.53 18.92 -2.96
N PRO A 97 -15.45 17.63 -3.33
CA PRO A 97 -16.33 16.63 -2.80
C PRO A 97 -16.31 16.61 -1.27
N GLN A 98 -17.43 16.29 -0.61
CA GLN A 98 -17.55 16.40 0.85
C GLN A 98 -16.43 15.68 1.62
N LYS A 99 -15.94 14.56 1.09
CA LYS A 99 -14.86 13.77 1.69
C LYS A 99 -13.47 14.40 1.59
N LEU A 100 -13.25 15.28 0.61
CA LEU A 100 -11.98 15.99 0.41
C LEU A 100 -11.97 17.35 1.12
N LYS A 101 -13.11 17.79 1.67
CA LYS A 101 -13.24 19.07 2.38
C LYS A 101 -12.38 19.22 3.63
N ALA A 102 -11.89 18.12 4.19
CA ALA A 102 -10.96 18.17 5.31
C ALA A 102 -9.61 18.80 4.90
N GLU A 103 -9.22 18.64 3.63
CA GLU A 103 -7.94 19.15 3.10
C GLU A 103 -8.16 20.35 2.17
N TRP A 104 -9.22 20.32 1.35
CA TRP A 104 -9.45 21.32 0.30
C TRP A 104 -10.92 21.74 0.26
N GLU A 105 -11.23 23.05 0.31
CA GLU A 105 -12.61 23.51 0.15
C GLU A 105 -13.06 23.47 -1.32
N ASN A 106 -12.11 23.70 -2.24
CA ASN A 106 -12.32 23.71 -3.68
C ASN A 106 -11.27 22.81 -4.35
N LEU A 107 -11.59 22.18 -5.49
CA LEU A 107 -10.64 21.37 -6.25
C LEU A 107 -9.88 22.17 -7.30
N LEU A 108 -10.55 23.14 -7.89
CA LEU A 108 -10.06 23.82 -9.08
C LEU A 108 -10.59 25.24 -9.12
N ILE A 109 -9.70 26.18 -9.39
CA ILE A 109 -10.01 27.56 -9.70
C ILE A 109 -9.58 27.80 -11.14
N ILE A 110 -10.49 28.33 -11.96
CA ILE A 110 -10.17 28.87 -13.27
C ILE A 110 -10.44 30.36 -13.21
N ASP A 111 -9.37 31.13 -13.28
CA ASP A 111 -9.42 32.59 -13.30
C ASP A 111 -8.35 33.09 -14.28
N PRO A 112 -8.73 33.61 -15.47
CA PRO A 112 -7.80 34.14 -16.47
C PRO A 112 -6.81 35.18 -15.93
N GLN A 113 -7.18 35.91 -14.87
CA GLN A 113 -6.36 36.93 -14.21
C GLN A 113 -5.90 36.50 -12.81
N GLY A 114 -6.08 35.23 -12.44
CA GLY A 114 -5.81 34.72 -11.11
C GLY A 114 -4.33 34.65 -10.78
N GLU A 115 -3.97 35.04 -9.57
CA GLU A 115 -2.62 34.90 -9.02
C GLU A 115 -2.50 33.69 -8.09
N VAL A 116 -1.27 33.19 -7.88
CA VAL A 116 -0.98 32.02 -7.02
C VAL A 116 -1.61 32.13 -5.62
N GLY A 117 -1.73 33.34 -5.08
CA GLY A 117 -2.35 33.59 -3.77
C GLY A 117 -3.79 33.10 -3.64
N LEU A 118 -4.53 32.97 -4.75
CA LEU A 118 -5.90 32.46 -4.77
C LEU A 118 -5.99 31.00 -4.28
N LEU A 119 -4.93 30.20 -4.43
CA LEU A 119 -4.92 28.81 -3.95
C LEU A 119 -5.10 28.74 -2.43
N ALA A 120 -4.43 29.63 -1.70
CA ALA A 120 -4.56 29.70 -0.24
C ALA A 120 -5.90 30.31 0.19
N GLU A 121 -6.35 31.36 -0.51
CA GLU A 121 -7.62 32.04 -0.23
C GLU A 121 -8.81 31.09 -0.38
N TYR A 122 -8.87 30.34 -1.47
CA TYR A 122 -9.96 29.41 -1.78
C TYR A 122 -9.69 27.98 -1.28
N LYS A 123 -8.58 27.74 -0.59
CA LYS A 123 -8.11 26.42 -0.17
C LYS A 123 -8.29 25.39 -1.28
N ALA A 124 -7.66 25.67 -2.41
CA ALA A 124 -7.69 24.82 -3.60
C ALA A 124 -6.29 24.32 -3.94
N PRO A 125 -6.16 23.09 -4.45
CA PRO A 125 -4.88 22.57 -4.89
C PRO A 125 -4.51 23.03 -6.31
N VAL A 126 -5.47 23.48 -7.13
CA VAL A 126 -5.22 23.81 -8.54
C VAL A 126 -5.80 25.17 -8.94
N LEU A 127 -5.00 25.97 -9.63
CA LEU A 127 -5.37 27.25 -10.26
C LEU A 127 -4.94 27.22 -11.72
N ILE A 128 -5.80 27.66 -12.62
CA ILE A 128 -5.49 27.83 -14.04
C ILE A 128 -5.81 29.28 -14.42
N ASN A 129 -4.81 29.99 -14.97
CA ASN A 129 -4.97 31.33 -15.52
C ASN A 129 -4.47 31.39 -16.98
N ASN A 130 -4.44 32.58 -17.59
CA ASN A 130 -4.02 32.72 -19.00
C ASN A 130 -2.54 32.42 -19.29
N SER A 131 -1.71 32.24 -18.27
CA SER A 131 -0.26 32.08 -18.43
C SER A 131 0.23 30.71 -17.97
N TYR A 132 -0.37 30.14 -16.92
CA TYR A 132 0.11 28.94 -16.28
C TYR A 132 -0.98 28.15 -15.55
N VAL A 133 -0.68 26.87 -15.31
CA VAL A 133 -1.33 26.04 -14.30
C VAL A 133 -0.47 26.03 -13.06
N VAL A 134 -1.09 26.19 -11.90
CA VAL A 134 -0.45 26.06 -10.60
C VAL A 134 -1.03 24.87 -9.87
N VAL A 135 -0.17 24.01 -9.34
CA VAL A 135 -0.55 22.89 -8.47
C VAL A 135 0.17 23.05 -7.13
N ALA A 136 -0.60 23.12 -6.04
CA ALA A 136 -0.10 23.08 -4.68
C ALA A 136 -0.03 21.64 -4.20
N ASP A 137 1.14 21.23 -3.72
CA ASP A 137 1.39 19.91 -3.15
C ASP A 137 2.25 20.03 -1.88
N GLY A 138 1.65 19.73 -0.72
CA GLY A 138 2.37 19.57 0.54
C GLY A 138 3.22 20.79 0.99
N GLY A 139 2.87 22.00 0.56
CA GLY A 139 3.62 23.23 0.83
C GLY A 139 4.60 23.66 -0.26
N THR A 140 4.73 22.88 -1.34
CA THR A 140 5.39 23.30 -2.58
C THR A 140 4.35 23.74 -3.60
N VAL A 141 4.72 24.72 -4.42
CA VAL A 141 3.88 25.23 -5.50
C VAL A 141 4.61 25.00 -6.81
N GLN A 142 4.05 24.16 -7.67
CA GLN A 142 4.57 23.91 -9.00
C GLN A 142 3.77 24.75 -10.00
N THR A 143 4.48 25.53 -10.82
CA THR A 143 3.88 26.37 -11.86
C THR A 143 4.36 25.88 -13.21
N THR A 144 3.41 25.54 -14.09
CA THR A 144 3.67 25.06 -15.44
C THR A 144 3.08 26.04 -16.45
N PRO A 145 3.87 26.64 -17.35
CA PRO A 145 3.36 27.51 -18.40
C PRO A 145 2.33 26.80 -19.29
N LEU A 146 1.26 27.49 -19.69
CA LEU A 146 0.27 26.92 -20.62
C LEU A 146 0.87 26.56 -21.98
N ALA A 147 1.92 27.27 -22.40
CA ALA A 147 2.63 26.99 -23.65
C ALA A 147 3.28 25.60 -23.69
N ASP A 148 3.56 25.01 -22.53
CA ASP A 148 4.16 23.68 -22.40
C ASP A 148 3.08 22.57 -22.28
N LEU A 149 1.81 22.94 -22.19
CA LEU A 149 0.69 22.01 -22.04
C LEU A 149 0.00 21.75 -23.38
N PRO A 150 -0.52 20.53 -23.62
CA PRO A 150 -1.37 20.27 -24.76
C PRO A 150 -2.68 21.07 -24.64
N GLU A 151 -3.32 21.34 -25.77
CA GLU A 151 -4.66 21.94 -25.80
C GLU A 151 -5.67 20.99 -25.14
N ILE A 152 -6.42 21.51 -24.17
CA ILE A 152 -7.41 20.76 -23.41
C ILE A 152 -8.75 21.48 -23.48
N TYR A 153 -9.71 20.83 -24.12
CA TYR A 153 -11.11 21.22 -24.08
C TYR A 153 -11.85 20.42 -23.00
N ILE A 154 -12.64 21.05 -22.15
CA ILE A 154 -13.45 20.40 -21.12
C ILE A 154 -14.89 20.88 -21.29
N ASP A 155 -15.77 19.95 -21.62
CA ASP A 155 -17.21 20.16 -21.67
C ASP A 155 -17.91 19.17 -20.73
N TYR A 156 -19.22 19.31 -20.62
CA TYR A 156 -20.04 18.41 -19.81
C TYR A 156 -19.90 16.94 -20.25
N GLN A 157 -19.73 16.66 -21.54
CA GLN A 157 -19.60 15.28 -22.04
C GLN A 157 -18.31 14.61 -21.56
N ARG A 158 -17.18 15.34 -21.54
CA ARG A 158 -15.91 14.86 -20.99
C ARG A 158 -15.98 14.66 -19.49
N VAL A 159 -16.62 15.57 -18.75
CA VAL A 159 -16.86 15.40 -17.31
C VAL A 159 -17.76 14.21 -17.03
N GLN A 160 -18.77 13.98 -17.87
CA GLN A 160 -19.62 12.80 -17.80
C GLN A 160 -18.83 11.51 -18.05
N SER A 161 -17.97 11.48 -19.06
CA SER A 161 -17.08 10.34 -19.32
C SER A 161 -16.15 10.05 -18.13
N LEU A 162 -15.61 11.09 -17.49
CA LEU A 162 -14.82 10.94 -16.28
C LEU A 162 -15.67 10.40 -15.10
N ALA A 163 -16.88 10.92 -14.91
CA ALA A 163 -17.80 10.43 -13.89
C ALA A 163 -18.22 8.97 -14.12
N ASP A 164 -18.38 8.56 -15.38
CA ASP A 164 -18.66 7.17 -15.76
C ASP A 164 -17.44 6.27 -15.49
N THR A 165 -16.23 6.78 -15.68
CA THR A 165 -14.99 6.09 -15.28
C THR A 165 -14.95 5.84 -13.77
N PHE A 166 -15.30 6.85 -12.95
CA PHE A 166 -15.42 6.65 -11.50
C PHE A 166 -16.53 5.68 -11.12
N ARG A 167 -17.65 5.64 -11.86
CA ARG A 167 -18.72 4.67 -11.63
C ARG A 167 -18.27 3.24 -11.95
N PHE A 168 -17.57 3.03 -13.06
CA PHE A 168 -16.96 1.75 -13.38
C PHE A 168 -15.91 1.34 -12.33
N GLY A 169 -15.10 2.30 -11.87
CA GLY A 169 -14.15 2.10 -10.78
C GLY A 169 -14.84 1.67 -9.49
N LYS A 170 -15.99 2.28 -9.15
CA LYS A 170 -16.81 1.88 -8.01
C LYS A 170 -17.25 0.41 -8.13
N GLU A 171 -17.80 0.02 -9.27
CA GLU A 171 -18.28 -1.36 -9.51
C GLU A 171 -17.15 -2.40 -9.42
N THR A 172 -15.91 -1.97 -9.70
CA THR A 172 -14.71 -2.81 -9.66
C THR A 172 -13.86 -2.59 -8.40
N ALA A 173 -14.31 -1.78 -7.43
CA ALA A 173 -13.50 -1.32 -6.30
C ALA A 173 -12.93 -2.47 -5.45
N TYR A 174 -13.74 -3.49 -5.15
CA TYR A 174 -13.28 -4.67 -4.40
C TYR A 174 -12.26 -5.49 -5.18
N ILE A 175 -12.43 -5.62 -6.51
CA ILE A 175 -11.50 -6.37 -7.36
C ILE A 175 -10.16 -5.65 -7.43
N LEU A 176 -10.18 -4.33 -7.66
CA LEU A 176 -8.97 -3.51 -7.73
C LEU A 176 -8.24 -3.47 -6.38
N THR A 177 -8.97 -3.27 -5.29
CA THR A 177 -8.41 -3.28 -3.93
C THR A 177 -7.82 -4.64 -3.60
N GLY A 178 -8.52 -5.73 -3.91
CA GLY A 178 -8.05 -7.09 -3.68
C GLY A 178 -6.83 -7.44 -4.52
N LEU A 179 -6.77 -7.03 -5.78
CA LEU A 179 -5.60 -7.23 -6.62
C LEU A 179 -4.40 -6.42 -6.12
N ALA A 180 -4.59 -5.16 -5.74
CA ALA A 180 -3.53 -4.33 -5.18
C ALA A 180 -3.01 -4.93 -3.86
N ALA A 181 -3.91 -5.33 -2.96
CA ALA A 181 -3.55 -5.97 -1.69
C ALA A 181 -2.84 -7.32 -1.91
N LEU A 182 -3.26 -8.11 -2.90
CA LEU A 182 -2.61 -9.37 -3.26
C LEU A 182 -1.17 -9.14 -3.71
N LEU A 183 -0.95 -8.19 -4.62
CA LEU A 183 0.37 -7.87 -5.13
C LEU A 183 1.30 -7.34 -4.03
N GLN A 184 0.78 -6.44 -3.18
CA GLN A 184 1.52 -5.90 -2.04
C GLN A 184 1.94 -7.01 -1.06
N ASN A 185 0.98 -7.79 -0.56
CA ASN A 185 1.26 -8.87 0.40
C ASN A 185 2.18 -9.94 -0.19
N ALA A 186 2.00 -10.31 -1.47
CA ALA A 186 2.88 -11.25 -2.14
C ALA A 186 4.31 -10.70 -2.24
N PHE A 187 4.47 -9.41 -2.56
CA PHE A 187 5.78 -8.77 -2.58
C PHE A 187 6.42 -8.76 -1.19
N ASP A 188 5.67 -8.41 -0.16
CA ASP A 188 6.16 -8.36 1.22
C ASP A 188 6.63 -9.74 1.70
N TYR A 189 5.83 -10.78 1.52
CA TYR A 189 6.17 -12.12 1.98
C TYR A 189 7.20 -12.84 1.10
N PHE A 190 7.15 -12.71 -0.24
CA PHE A 190 8.05 -13.47 -1.11
C PHE A 190 9.35 -12.74 -1.45
N VAL A 191 9.39 -11.42 -1.33
CA VAL A 191 10.58 -10.61 -1.64
C VAL A 191 11.18 -10.02 -0.37
N LEU A 192 10.48 -9.08 0.28
CA LEU A 192 11.06 -8.33 1.41
C LEU A 192 11.41 -9.25 2.58
N GLN A 193 10.48 -10.11 2.97
CA GLN A 193 10.65 -11.03 4.07
C GLN A 193 11.70 -12.11 3.76
N LEU A 194 11.79 -12.57 2.50
CA LEU A 194 12.82 -13.52 2.10
C LEU A 194 14.23 -12.89 2.18
N VAL A 195 14.38 -11.66 1.67
CA VAL A 195 15.64 -10.90 1.78
C VAL A 195 16.03 -10.72 3.24
N TYR A 196 15.08 -10.32 4.09
CA TYR A 196 15.29 -10.23 5.52
C TYR A 196 15.77 -11.57 6.12
N LEU A 197 15.15 -12.69 5.77
CA LEU A 197 15.51 -14.01 6.30
C LEU A 197 16.91 -14.47 5.87
N LEU A 198 17.33 -14.14 4.64
CA LEU A 198 18.69 -14.42 4.17
C LEU A 198 19.72 -13.63 4.99
N ILE A 199 19.48 -12.33 5.21
CA ILE A 199 20.36 -11.48 6.01
C ILE A 199 20.38 -11.96 7.47
N PHE A 200 19.20 -12.25 8.03
CA PHE A 200 19.07 -12.73 9.41
C PHE A 200 19.77 -14.07 9.62
N ALA A 201 19.59 -15.03 8.70
CA ALA A 201 20.28 -16.31 8.74
C ALA A 201 21.81 -16.15 8.67
N PHE A 202 22.30 -15.17 7.91
CA PHE A 202 23.72 -14.85 7.85
C PHE A 202 24.24 -14.31 9.20
N VAL A 203 23.49 -13.42 9.85
CA VAL A 203 23.82 -12.93 11.20
C VAL A 203 23.85 -14.08 12.20
N VAL A 204 22.84 -14.96 12.19
CA VAL A 204 22.81 -16.16 13.04
C VAL A 204 24.03 -17.04 12.79
N TYR A 205 24.36 -17.32 11.52
CA TYR A 205 25.55 -18.08 11.15
C TYR A 205 26.85 -17.44 11.66
N ALA A 206 27.00 -16.11 11.53
CA ALA A 206 28.20 -15.40 11.96
C ALA A 206 28.37 -15.40 13.48
N VAL A 207 27.29 -15.20 14.23
CA VAL A 207 27.30 -15.16 15.71
C VAL A 207 27.50 -16.57 16.28
N PHE A 208 26.81 -17.57 15.73
CA PHE A 208 26.84 -18.95 16.18
C PHE A 208 27.89 -19.80 15.47
N LYS A 209 28.90 -19.19 14.85
CA LYS A 209 30.03 -19.91 14.24
C LYS A 209 30.75 -20.87 15.22
N ARG A 210 30.55 -20.68 16.53
CA ARG A 210 31.05 -21.58 17.59
C ARG A 210 30.28 -22.91 17.66
N VAL A 211 29.08 -22.96 17.11
CA VAL A 211 28.25 -24.15 16.88
C VAL A 211 28.49 -24.58 15.44
N THR A 212 28.53 -25.86 15.15
CA THR A 212 28.82 -26.44 13.82
C THR A 212 27.75 -26.18 12.74
N LEU A 213 26.91 -25.15 12.92
CA LEU A 213 25.84 -24.75 12.01
C LEU A 213 26.41 -24.09 10.75
N SER A 214 26.19 -24.72 9.60
CA SER A 214 26.42 -24.08 8.31
C SER A 214 25.33 -23.03 8.02
N TYR A 215 25.63 -22.06 7.15
CA TYR A 215 24.67 -21.04 6.72
C TYR A 215 23.34 -21.64 6.25
N THR A 216 23.39 -22.73 5.48
CA THR A 216 22.19 -23.46 5.04
C THR A 216 21.32 -23.90 6.22
N LYS A 217 21.93 -24.39 7.29
CA LYS A 217 21.22 -24.85 8.49
C LYS A 217 20.68 -23.67 9.29
N SER A 218 21.42 -22.57 9.39
CA SER A 218 20.92 -21.31 9.95
C SER A 218 19.70 -20.81 9.19
N LEU A 219 19.73 -20.83 7.85
CA LEU A 219 18.60 -20.45 7.01
C LEU A 219 17.40 -21.38 7.19
N GLN A 220 17.61 -22.70 7.29
CA GLN A 220 16.53 -23.64 7.60
C GLN A 220 15.88 -23.31 8.95
N ILE A 221 16.65 -23.02 10.00
CA ILE A 221 16.07 -22.61 11.28
C ILE A 221 15.27 -21.32 11.13
N SER A 222 15.87 -20.28 10.51
CA SER A 222 15.21 -18.97 10.35
C SER A 222 13.89 -19.05 9.58
N LEU A 223 13.81 -19.86 8.53
CA LEU A 223 12.58 -20.08 7.76
C LEU A 223 11.43 -20.67 8.59
N HIS A 224 11.74 -21.37 9.69
CA HIS A 224 10.74 -21.96 10.58
C HIS A 224 10.48 -21.08 11.81
N THR A 225 11.50 -20.46 12.41
CA THR A 225 11.35 -19.62 13.61
C THR A 225 10.61 -18.32 13.33
N VAL A 226 10.61 -17.84 12.07
CA VAL A 226 9.87 -16.66 11.64
C VAL A 226 8.35 -16.86 11.63
N THR A 227 7.88 -18.10 11.73
CA THR A 227 6.44 -18.43 11.67
C THR A 227 5.61 -17.63 12.67
N LEU A 228 6.02 -17.65 13.94
CA LEU A 228 5.28 -16.99 15.01
C LEU A 228 5.28 -15.46 14.85
N PRO A 229 6.40 -14.76 14.64
CA PRO A 229 6.36 -13.31 14.45
C PRO A 229 5.57 -12.88 13.21
N LEU A 230 5.57 -13.67 12.12
CA LEU A 230 4.70 -13.38 10.97
C LEU A 230 3.22 -13.52 11.31
N ILE A 231 2.82 -14.60 12.00
CA ILE A 231 1.42 -14.79 12.43
C ILE A 231 0.98 -13.67 13.37
N ILE A 232 1.82 -13.28 14.33
CA ILE A 232 1.52 -12.17 15.25
C ILE A 232 1.36 -10.86 14.46
N GLY A 233 2.26 -10.58 13.52
CA GLY A 233 2.23 -9.36 12.72
C GLY A 233 0.96 -9.28 11.88
N GLU A 234 0.61 -10.37 11.20
CA GLU A 234 -0.61 -10.48 10.41
C GLU A 234 -1.86 -10.27 11.28
N ILE A 235 -1.94 -10.92 12.45
CA ILE A 235 -3.08 -10.72 13.38
C ILE A 235 -3.18 -9.25 13.79
N MET A 236 -2.06 -8.61 14.15
CA MET A 236 -2.03 -7.21 14.56
C MET A 236 -2.53 -6.28 13.45
N GLU A 237 -2.12 -6.52 12.20
CA GLU A 237 -2.60 -5.77 11.03
C GLU A 237 -4.11 -5.98 10.82
N ILE A 238 -4.59 -7.22 10.91
CA ILE A 238 -6.01 -7.57 10.79
C ILE A 238 -6.86 -6.88 11.87
N VAL A 239 -6.35 -6.73 13.10
CA VAL A 239 -7.07 -6.02 14.17
C VAL A 239 -6.72 -4.54 14.28
N SER A 240 -5.94 -3.99 13.33
CA SER A 240 -5.50 -2.60 13.32
C SER A 240 -4.75 -2.17 14.59
N ILE A 241 -4.04 -3.10 15.24
CA ILE A 241 -3.18 -2.80 16.38
C ILE A 241 -1.79 -2.44 15.85
N SER A 242 -1.35 -1.21 16.11
CA SER A 242 0.03 -0.83 15.83
C SER A 242 0.96 -1.54 16.80
N ALA A 243 2.16 -1.88 16.32
CA ALA A 243 3.17 -2.42 17.20
C ALA A 243 3.58 -1.38 18.24
N ALA A 244 3.57 -1.79 19.51
CA ALA A 244 3.93 -0.94 20.63
C ALA A 244 5.40 -0.45 20.58
N MET A 245 6.25 -1.15 19.83
CA MET A 245 7.68 -0.85 19.75
C MET A 245 8.24 -1.08 18.33
N PRO A 246 8.97 -0.10 17.75
CA PRO A 246 9.74 -0.32 16.53
C PRO A 246 10.72 -1.50 16.69
N GLY A 247 10.79 -2.37 15.68
CA GLY A 247 11.71 -3.52 15.70
C GLY A 247 11.24 -4.73 16.52
N TRP A 248 10.02 -4.73 17.07
CA TRP A 248 9.44 -5.87 17.81
C TRP A 248 9.57 -7.19 17.03
N PHE A 249 9.37 -7.16 15.71
CA PHE A 249 9.42 -8.32 14.84
C PHE A 249 10.79 -9.01 14.91
N ILE A 250 11.87 -8.21 14.82
CA ILE A 250 13.25 -8.69 14.89
C ILE A 250 13.54 -9.26 16.27
N LEU A 251 13.07 -8.59 17.34
CA LEU A 251 13.28 -9.05 18.72
C LEU A 251 12.60 -10.40 18.98
N VAL A 252 11.34 -10.55 18.56
CA VAL A 252 10.60 -11.82 18.69
C VAL A 252 11.26 -12.93 17.87
N HIS A 253 11.63 -12.65 16.61
CA HIS A 253 12.29 -13.64 15.77
C HIS A 253 13.66 -14.06 16.31
N ALA A 254 14.46 -13.09 16.78
CA ALA A 254 15.74 -13.36 17.44
C ALA A 254 15.56 -14.20 18.70
N PHE A 255 14.65 -13.80 19.58
CA PHE A 255 14.36 -14.54 20.82
C PHE A 255 14.03 -16.02 20.54
N ILE A 256 13.11 -16.29 19.61
CA ILE A 256 12.70 -17.66 19.26
C ILE A 256 13.88 -18.42 18.66
N THR A 257 14.65 -17.80 17.78
CA THR A 257 15.82 -18.42 17.16
C THR A 257 16.87 -18.82 18.19
N LEU A 258 17.22 -17.88 19.09
CA LEU A 258 18.19 -18.10 20.16
C LEU A 258 17.72 -19.18 21.14
N TYR A 259 16.44 -19.14 21.52
CA TYR A 259 15.83 -20.14 22.39
C TYR A 259 15.92 -21.55 21.78
N THR A 260 15.57 -21.68 20.50
CA THR A 260 15.66 -22.95 19.76
C THR A 260 17.09 -23.46 19.68
N LEU A 261 18.05 -22.60 19.31
CA LEU A 261 19.47 -22.99 19.20
C LEU A 261 20.03 -23.49 20.54
N ASN A 262 19.77 -22.75 21.62
CA ASN A 262 20.23 -23.14 22.97
C ASN A 262 19.62 -24.49 23.41
N ARG A 263 18.36 -24.77 23.08
CA ARG A 263 17.74 -26.08 23.36
C ARG A 263 18.34 -27.23 22.56
N LEU A 264 18.78 -26.97 21.34
CA LEU A 264 19.43 -27.98 20.50
C LEU A 264 20.80 -28.37 21.06
N GLU A 265 21.60 -27.40 21.54
CA GLU A 265 22.90 -27.65 22.17
C GLU A 265 22.78 -28.50 23.44
N ASN A 266 21.84 -28.18 24.33
CA ASN A 266 21.67 -28.88 25.61
C ASN A 266 21.13 -30.31 25.49
N THR A 267 20.86 -30.79 24.27
CA THR A 267 20.33 -32.14 24.02
C THR A 267 21.15 -32.95 23.02
N ALA A 268 22.35 -32.47 22.69
CA ALA A 268 23.38 -33.17 21.93
C ALA A 268 24.45 -33.70 22.91
#